data_AF-A0A495R671-F1
#
_entry.id   AF-A0A495R671-F1
#
_cell.length_a   1.000
_cell.length_b   1.000
_cell.length_c   1.000
_cell.angle_alpha   90.00
_cell.angle_beta   90.00
_cell.angle_gamma   90.00
#
_symmetry.space_group_name_H-M   'P 1'
#
loop_
_entity.id
_entity.type
_entity.pdbx_description
1 polymer ?
#
loop_
_entity_poly.entity_id
_entity_poly.type
_entity_poly.pdbx_seq_one_letter_code
_entity_poly.pdbx_strand_id
1 'polypeptide(L)'
;MTENLLQDDIGSMLTTVFGATDEPVYVVNPSRQTISELVSTLDADSGAPEVRLLADERALKDVMDDFLVASTAADLIDEGRLTMRLLDDVPNHSVAVTVDTVYALVTISDTVGGLGTDDAAFVDNAYDYHDSAWTDADEYSLRTPPLNRVQSTLESDIGPETASDFNDVLSSLSTARGDGDGLDEVTISLLVAARNGELLYDISKWGEDVGLASKATFSRTKTKLEDMNLIDTEKVPIDVGRPRLRLMLGDDRLKDADPDELASVAQSILAA
;
A
#
# COMPACT_ATOMS: atom_id res chain seq x y z
N MET A 1 -7.81 23.99 26.10
CA MET A 1 -9.04 23.20 26.24
C MET A 1 -9.09 22.35 24.99
N THR A 2 -8.57 21.13 25.06
CA THR A 2 -8.70 20.17 23.96
C THR A 2 -10.16 19.75 23.85
N GLU A 3 -10.76 19.99 22.70
CA GLU A 3 -12.08 19.48 22.38
C GLU A 3 -11.95 18.00 21.98
N ASN A 4 -12.88 17.17 22.45
CA ASN A 4 -12.98 15.80 21.94
C ASN A 4 -13.21 15.87 20.42
N LEU A 5 -12.39 15.15 19.68
CA LEU A 5 -12.52 15.07 18.23
C LEU A 5 -13.63 14.07 17.92
N LEU A 6 -14.71 14.56 17.32
CA LEU A 6 -15.71 13.71 16.70
C LEU A 6 -15.63 13.97 15.21
N GLN A 7 -15.18 12.98 14.46
CA GLN A 7 -15.04 13.05 13.00
C GLN A 7 -15.88 11.96 12.35
N ASP A 8 -16.23 12.19 11.08
CA ASP A 8 -17.04 11.24 10.32
C ASP A 8 -16.24 9.99 9.92
N ASP A 9 -14.90 10.09 9.87
CA ASP A 9 -13.99 9.01 9.47
C ASP A 9 -12.59 9.12 10.13
N ILE A 10 -11.80 8.04 10.02
CA ILE A 10 -10.45 7.94 10.58
C ILE A 10 -9.49 8.97 9.96
N GLY A 11 -9.53 9.14 8.63
CA GLY A 11 -8.62 10.03 7.92
C GLY A 11 -8.79 11.47 8.38
N SER A 12 -10.04 11.95 8.47
CA SER A 12 -10.37 13.28 9.01
C SER A 12 -9.84 13.49 10.45
N MET A 13 -9.90 12.45 11.28
CA MET A 13 -9.31 12.48 12.63
C MET A 13 -7.78 12.58 12.57
N LEU A 14 -7.13 11.74 11.76
CA LEU A 14 -5.67 11.74 11.61
C LEU A 14 -5.17 13.07 11.04
N THR A 15 -5.81 13.63 10.02
CA THR A 15 -5.49 14.97 9.50
C THR A 15 -5.58 16.04 10.59
N THR A 16 -6.58 15.95 11.48
CA THR A 16 -6.71 16.89 12.59
C THR A 16 -5.56 16.75 13.59
N VAL A 17 -5.15 15.52 13.90
CA VAL A 17 -4.01 15.25 14.80
C VAL A 17 -2.69 15.72 14.17
N PHE A 18 -2.48 15.44 12.89
CA PHE A 18 -1.28 15.79 12.13
C PHE A 18 -1.14 17.30 11.93
N GLY A 19 -2.23 18.01 11.66
CA GLY A 19 -2.23 19.47 11.49
C GLY A 19 -2.00 20.26 12.78
N ALA A 20 -1.86 19.59 13.93
CA ALA A 20 -1.61 20.24 15.22
C ALA A 20 -0.13 20.55 15.48
N THR A 21 0.80 19.94 14.74
CA THR A 21 2.23 19.98 15.05
C THR A 21 3.11 19.79 13.80
N ASP A 22 4.28 20.44 13.79
CA ASP A 22 5.36 20.16 12.83
C ASP A 22 6.38 19.13 13.38
N GLU A 23 6.31 18.82 14.67
CA GLU A 23 7.14 17.80 15.35
C GLU A 23 6.61 16.38 15.09
N PRO A 24 7.47 15.34 15.21
CA PRO A 24 7.05 13.95 15.00
C PRO A 24 5.88 13.52 15.88
N VAL A 25 4.99 12.72 15.31
CA VAL A 25 3.80 12.18 15.98
C VAL A 25 3.96 10.69 16.21
N TYR A 26 3.80 10.23 17.45
CA TYR A 26 3.73 8.79 17.71
C TYR A 26 2.31 8.29 17.52
N VAL A 27 2.14 7.24 16.73
CA VAL A 27 0.88 6.50 16.63
C VAL A 27 1.11 5.10 17.15
N VAL A 28 0.40 4.72 18.21
CA VAL A 28 0.69 3.53 19.00
C VAL A 28 -0.48 2.59 18.98
N ASN A 29 -0.19 1.32 18.67
CA ASN A 29 -1.13 0.22 18.57
C ASN A 29 -2.43 0.57 17.80
N PRO A 30 -2.34 1.20 16.61
CA PRO A 30 -3.53 1.44 15.81
C PRO A 30 -4.15 0.13 15.32
N SER A 31 -5.46 0.17 15.07
CA SER A 31 -6.14 -0.94 14.38
C SER A 31 -5.62 -1.08 12.95
N ARG A 32 -5.82 -2.25 12.33
CA ARG A 32 -5.44 -2.48 10.92
C ARG A 32 -6.02 -1.42 9.99
N GLN A 33 -7.30 -1.11 10.16
CA GLN A 33 -8.00 -0.08 9.40
C GLN A 33 -7.35 1.31 9.61
N THR A 34 -6.94 1.62 10.83
CA THR A 34 -6.25 2.88 11.15
C THR A 34 -4.86 2.94 10.53
N ILE A 35 -4.13 1.83 10.42
CA ILE A 35 -2.83 1.78 9.74
C ILE A 35 -3.00 2.08 8.25
N SER A 36 -3.94 1.41 7.57
CA SER A 36 -4.23 1.67 6.16
C SER A 36 -4.59 3.15 5.93
N GLU A 37 -5.48 3.69 6.76
CA GLU A 37 -5.92 5.07 6.58
C GLU A 37 -4.85 6.10 6.96
N LEU A 38 -3.94 5.76 7.87
CA LEU A 38 -2.76 6.57 8.17
C LEU A 38 -1.85 6.70 6.95
N VAL A 39 -1.57 5.59 6.27
CA VAL A 39 -0.77 5.59 5.04
C VAL A 39 -1.44 6.47 3.97
N SER A 40 -2.73 6.28 3.73
CA SER A 40 -3.48 7.09 2.77
C SER A 40 -3.56 8.57 3.15
N THR A 41 -3.68 8.89 4.45
CA THR A 41 -3.74 10.28 4.93
C THR A 41 -2.40 10.98 4.74
N LEU A 42 -1.28 10.29 5.04
CA LEU A 42 0.06 10.84 4.83
C LEU A 42 0.39 11.04 3.36
N ASP A 43 -0.01 10.10 2.50
CA ASP A 43 0.16 10.20 1.04
C ASP A 43 -0.60 11.40 0.46
N ALA A 44 -1.84 11.62 0.92
CA ALA A 44 -2.69 12.72 0.44
C ALA A 44 -2.24 14.11 0.92
N ASP A 45 -1.55 14.21 2.05
CA ASP A 45 -1.11 15.47 2.64
C ASP A 45 0.41 15.52 2.78
N SER A 46 1.10 16.08 1.78
CA SER A 46 2.56 16.27 1.81
C SER A 46 3.07 17.23 2.88
N GLY A 47 2.19 17.98 3.55
CA GLY A 47 2.50 18.85 4.67
C GLY A 47 2.43 18.17 6.03
N ALA A 48 1.94 16.93 6.13
CA ALA A 48 1.82 16.22 7.39
C ALA A 48 3.22 15.89 8.00
N PRO A 49 3.36 15.91 9.35
CA PRO A 49 4.62 15.67 10.05
C PRO A 49 5.11 14.23 9.89
N GLU A 50 6.35 13.98 10.33
CA GLU A 50 6.88 12.62 10.48
C GLU A 50 5.98 11.82 11.43
N VAL A 51 5.57 10.62 11.01
CA VAL A 51 4.82 9.70 11.85
C VAL A 51 5.70 8.51 12.26
N ARG A 52 5.75 8.29 13.58
CA ARG A 52 6.43 7.17 14.23
C ARG A 52 5.40 6.14 14.66
N LEU A 53 5.23 5.10 13.85
CA LEU A 53 4.24 4.04 14.06
C LEU A 53 4.81 2.91 14.91
N LEU A 54 4.25 2.70 16.11
CA LEU A 54 4.49 1.53 16.96
C LEU A 54 3.30 0.57 16.86
N ALA A 55 3.49 -0.62 16.31
CA ALA A 55 2.39 -1.56 16.10
C ALA A 55 2.79 -3.03 16.33
N ASP A 56 1.77 -3.88 16.47
CA ASP A 56 1.94 -5.34 16.50
C ASP A 56 2.41 -5.86 15.14
N GLU A 57 3.34 -6.82 15.15
CA GLU A 57 3.94 -7.37 13.92
C GLU A 57 2.88 -8.01 13.00
N ARG A 58 1.86 -8.68 13.56
CA ARG A 58 0.82 -9.31 12.75
C ARG A 58 -0.08 -8.27 12.13
N ALA A 59 -0.45 -7.24 12.87
CA ALA A 59 -1.22 -6.11 12.33
C ALA A 59 -0.51 -5.46 11.15
N LEU A 60 0.81 -5.22 11.26
CA LEU A 60 1.60 -4.68 10.15
C LEU A 60 1.69 -5.66 8.97
N LYS A 61 1.94 -6.95 9.21
CA LYS A 61 1.97 -7.95 8.12
C LYS A 61 0.65 -8.00 7.37
N ASP A 62 -0.46 -8.10 8.08
CA ASP A 62 -1.78 -8.23 7.46
C ASP A 62 -2.19 -6.98 6.67
N VAL A 63 -1.78 -5.78 7.09
CA VAL A 63 -2.05 -4.54 6.36
C VAL A 63 -1.11 -4.38 5.16
N MET A 64 0.16 -4.75 5.32
CA MET A 64 1.19 -4.61 4.30
C MET A 64 1.18 -5.77 3.28
N ASP A 65 0.26 -6.73 3.43
CA ASP A 65 -0.06 -7.71 2.38
C ASP A 65 -0.84 -7.05 1.22
N ASP A 66 -1.48 -5.90 1.43
CA ASP A 66 -2.05 -5.08 0.35
C ASP A 66 -0.93 -4.30 -0.35
N PHE A 67 -0.75 -4.55 -1.65
CA PHE A 67 0.33 -3.95 -2.43
C PHE A 67 0.26 -2.42 -2.46
N LEU A 68 -0.92 -1.83 -2.62
CA LEU A 68 -1.05 -0.39 -2.72
C LEU A 68 -0.66 0.25 -1.38
N VAL A 69 -1.21 -0.26 -0.27
CA VAL A 69 -0.88 0.23 1.07
C VAL A 69 0.63 0.06 1.35
N ALA A 70 1.20 -1.11 1.04
CA ALA A 70 2.61 -1.39 1.31
C ALA A 70 3.57 -0.56 0.45
N SER A 71 3.27 -0.37 -0.84
CA SER A 71 4.14 0.40 -1.75
C SER A 71 4.05 1.90 -1.49
N THR A 72 2.88 2.42 -1.11
CA THR A 72 2.72 3.80 -0.61
C THR A 72 3.42 3.99 0.74
N ALA A 73 3.31 3.04 1.67
CA ALA A 73 4.06 3.09 2.93
C ALA A 73 5.57 3.09 2.70
N ALA A 74 6.06 2.33 1.70
CA ALA A 74 7.46 2.32 1.31
C ALA A 74 7.91 3.66 0.71
N ASP A 75 7.08 4.33 -0.11
CA ASP A 75 7.35 5.70 -0.57
C ASP A 75 7.49 6.66 0.62
N LEU A 76 6.55 6.63 1.57
CA LEU A 76 6.58 7.48 2.76
C LEU A 76 7.79 7.23 3.66
N ILE A 77 8.28 5.98 3.72
CA ILE A 77 9.52 5.63 4.45
C ILE A 77 10.74 6.20 3.73
N ASP A 78 10.84 6.04 2.41
CA ASP A 78 11.95 6.59 1.62
C ASP A 78 11.99 8.13 1.68
N GLU A 79 10.83 8.77 1.82
CA GLU A 79 10.69 10.21 2.04
C GLU A 79 10.98 10.65 3.49
N GLY A 80 11.13 9.72 4.42
CA GLY A 80 11.35 9.99 5.85
C GLY A 80 10.10 10.52 6.57
N ARG A 81 8.91 10.30 6.02
CA ARG A 81 7.62 10.77 6.55
C ARG A 81 6.91 9.72 7.41
N LEU A 82 7.25 8.44 7.22
CA LEU A 82 6.79 7.33 8.02
C LEU A 82 7.99 6.52 8.50
N THR A 83 7.99 6.13 9.77
CA THR A 83 8.85 5.05 10.24
C THR A 83 7.99 4.07 11.03
N MET A 84 8.28 2.77 10.92
CA MET A 84 7.53 1.72 11.60
C MET A 84 8.42 0.89 12.52
N ARG A 85 7.96 0.68 13.75
CA ARG A 85 8.63 -0.15 14.75
C ARG A 85 7.64 -1.08 15.44
N LEU A 86 8.18 -2.15 16.00
CA LEU A 86 7.41 -3.20 16.64
C LEU A 86 7.20 -2.91 18.12
N LEU A 87 6.00 -3.20 18.62
CA LEU A 87 5.71 -3.20 20.04
C LEU A 87 6.22 -4.49 20.69
N ASP A 88 7.02 -4.36 21.74
CA ASP A 88 7.42 -5.50 22.59
C ASP A 88 6.21 -6.13 23.30
N ASP A 89 5.35 -5.28 23.86
CA ASP A 89 4.10 -5.64 24.52
C ASP A 89 2.95 -4.81 23.93
N VAL A 90 1.93 -5.48 23.40
CA VAL A 90 0.79 -4.82 22.75
C VAL A 90 -0.17 -4.27 23.82
N PRO A 91 -0.34 -2.93 23.93
CA PRO A 91 -1.24 -2.35 24.91
C PRO A 91 -2.72 -2.59 24.53
N ASN A 92 -3.64 -2.35 25.48
CA ASN A 92 -5.09 -2.44 25.20
C ASN A 92 -5.67 -1.18 24.57
N HIS A 93 -4.88 -0.11 24.46
CA HIS A 93 -5.31 1.18 23.96
C HIS A 93 -4.58 1.52 22.66
N SER A 94 -5.21 2.36 21.85
CA SER A 94 -4.58 3.02 20.71
C SER A 94 -4.50 4.51 21.00
N VAL A 95 -3.33 5.11 20.78
CA VAL A 95 -3.11 6.53 21.06
C VAL A 95 -2.32 7.19 19.94
N ALA A 96 -2.61 8.46 19.71
CA ALA A 96 -1.74 9.37 18.98
C ALA A 96 -1.18 10.40 19.96
N VAL A 97 0.14 10.58 19.96
CA VAL A 97 0.87 11.41 20.92
C VAL A 97 1.67 12.45 20.15
N THR A 98 1.32 13.70 20.38
CA THR A 98 2.05 14.88 19.89
C THR A 98 2.75 15.55 21.07
N VAL A 99 3.60 16.54 20.80
CA VAL A 99 4.25 17.33 21.85
C VAL A 99 3.25 18.17 22.69
N ASP A 100 2.06 18.44 22.17
CA ASP A 100 1.07 19.31 22.82
C ASP A 100 -0.19 18.59 23.29
N THR A 101 -0.47 17.39 22.78
CA THR A 101 -1.75 16.70 23.03
C THR A 101 -1.62 15.18 22.87
N VAL A 102 -2.31 14.44 23.74
CA VAL A 102 -2.53 13.00 23.61
C VAL A 102 -3.98 12.74 23.22
N TYR A 103 -4.18 11.92 22.18
CA TYR A 103 -5.49 11.44 21.75
C TYR A 103 -5.59 9.94 21.94
N ALA A 104 -6.58 9.47 22.69
CA ALA A 104 -7.00 8.08 22.62
C ALA A 104 -7.90 7.87 21.40
N LEU A 105 -7.51 6.94 20.52
CA LEU A 105 -8.23 6.65 19.29
C LEU A 105 -9.30 5.59 19.57
N VAL A 106 -10.56 5.93 19.31
CA VAL A 106 -11.72 5.08 19.59
C VAL A 106 -12.51 4.85 18.31
N THR A 107 -12.53 3.60 17.84
CA THR A 107 -13.34 3.18 16.69
C THR A 107 -14.57 2.42 17.19
N ILE A 108 -15.77 2.87 16.80
CA ILE A 108 -17.04 2.19 17.09
C ILE A 108 -17.81 2.07 15.78
N SER A 109 -17.90 0.84 15.25
CA SER A 109 -18.42 0.60 13.90
C SER A 109 -17.65 1.48 12.89
N ASP A 110 -18.34 2.27 12.08
CA ASP A 110 -17.73 3.13 11.06
C ASP A 110 -17.38 4.53 11.58
N THR A 111 -17.70 4.84 12.84
CA THR A 111 -17.46 6.16 13.44
C THR A 111 -16.20 6.13 14.29
N VAL A 112 -15.39 7.18 14.16
CA VAL A 112 -14.13 7.30 14.90
C VAL A 112 -14.10 8.59 15.70
N GLY A 113 -13.71 8.45 16.97
CA GLY A 113 -13.56 9.57 17.90
C GLY A 113 -12.16 9.58 18.51
N GLY A 114 -11.65 10.79 18.72
CA GLY A 114 -10.44 11.05 19.48
C GLY A 114 -10.77 11.68 20.82
N LEU A 115 -10.44 11.01 21.92
CA LEU A 115 -10.54 11.59 23.26
C LEU A 115 -9.20 12.24 23.60
N GLY A 116 -9.17 13.57 23.55
CA GLY A 116 -7.94 14.36 23.66
C GLY A 116 -7.72 14.97 25.04
N THR A 117 -6.46 15.15 25.43
CA THR A 117 -6.06 15.95 26.59
C THR A 117 -4.81 16.80 26.30
N ASP A 118 -4.85 18.07 26.68
CA ASP A 118 -3.73 19.04 26.67
C ASP A 118 -3.14 19.27 28.08
N ASP A 119 -3.42 18.37 29.04
CA ASP A 119 -2.78 18.44 30.35
C ASP A 119 -1.26 18.24 30.22
N ALA A 120 -0.51 19.34 30.35
CA ALA A 120 0.92 19.38 30.06
C ALA A 120 1.71 18.29 30.80
N ALA A 121 1.41 18.02 32.07
CA ALA A 121 2.12 17.01 32.86
C ALA A 121 1.87 15.59 32.32
N PHE A 122 0.65 15.31 31.86
CA PHE A 122 0.32 14.05 31.23
C PHE A 122 0.93 13.93 29.82
N VAL A 123 0.87 14.99 29.02
CA VAL A 123 1.42 15.03 27.66
C VAL A 123 2.94 14.80 27.69
N ASP A 124 3.67 15.56 28.51
CA ASP A 124 5.12 15.41 28.67
C ASP A 124 5.48 13.97 29.05
N ASN A 125 4.76 13.40 30.02
CA ASN A 125 5.00 12.04 30.47
C ASN A 125 4.73 10.99 29.38
N ALA A 126 3.65 11.14 28.62
CA ALA A 126 3.31 10.23 27.54
C ALA A 126 4.32 10.33 26.39
N TYR A 127 4.71 11.54 26.02
CA TYR A 127 5.68 11.78 24.96
C TYR A 127 7.05 11.18 25.31
N ASP A 128 7.59 11.47 26.50
CA ASP A 128 8.87 10.91 26.97
C ASP A 128 8.84 9.37 27.03
N TYR A 129 7.71 8.80 27.47
CA TYR A 129 7.52 7.37 27.53
C TYR A 129 7.58 6.73 26.14
N HIS A 130 6.84 7.28 25.17
CA HIS A 130 6.81 6.74 23.81
C HIS A 130 8.09 7.02 23.02
N ASP A 131 8.80 8.11 23.28
CA ASP A 131 10.12 8.37 22.72
C ASP A 131 11.16 7.34 23.20
N SER A 132 11.13 7.00 24.49
CA SER A 132 11.98 5.95 25.05
C SER A 132 11.64 4.58 24.46
N ALA A 133 10.34 4.22 24.45
CA ALA A 133 9.88 2.96 23.87
C ALA A 133 10.22 2.87 22.38
N TRP A 134 10.10 3.96 21.64
CA TRP A 134 10.49 4.05 20.24
C TRP A 134 11.96 3.74 20.05
N THR A 135 12.84 4.37 20.84
CA THR A 135 14.30 4.19 20.74
C THR A 135 14.72 2.74 20.95
N ASP A 136 14.06 2.05 21.88
CA ASP A 136 14.36 0.66 22.24
C ASP A 136 13.70 -0.37 21.30
N ALA A 137 12.65 0.02 20.58
CA ALA A 137 11.87 -0.88 19.72
C ALA A 137 12.61 -1.34 18.46
N ASP A 138 12.34 -2.59 18.06
CA ASP A 138 12.84 -3.17 16.81
C ASP A 138 12.19 -2.50 15.58
N GLU A 139 12.99 -2.29 14.53
CA GLU A 139 12.53 -1.72 13.27
C GLU A 139 11.75 -2.74 12.43
N TYR A 140 10.61 -2.31 11.87
CA TYR A 140 9.86 -3.10 10.90
C TYR A 140 10.23 -2.67 9.48
N SER A 141 10.81 -3.60 8.71
CA SER A 141 11.22 -3.33 7.32
C SER A 141 10.23 -3.91 6.31
N LEU A 142 9.87 -3.10 5.32
CA LEU A 142 9.06 -3.54 4.19
C LEU A 142 9.92 -4.25 3.15
N ARG A 143 9.35 -5.29 2.55
CA ARG A 143 9.93 -5.98 1.38
C ARG A 143 9.40 -5.44 0.07
N THR A 144 8.20 -4.86 0.11
CA THR A 144 7.52 -4.25 -1.03
C THR A 144 8.30 -3.02 -1.48
N PRO A 145 8.59 -2.87 -2.78
CA PRO A 145 9.26 -1.69 -3.28
C PRO A 145 8.37 -0.43 -3.22
N PRO A 146 8.96 0.77 -3.13
CA PRO A 146 8.24 2.04 -3.23
C PRO A 146 7.46 2.15 -4.55
N LEU A 147 6.23 2.67 -4.50
CA LEU A 147 5.36 2.76 -5.68
C LEU A 147 5.98 3.67 -6.75
N ASN A 148 6.60 4.79 -6.34
CA ASN A 148 7.27 5.70 -7.27
C ASN A 148 8.37 5.00 -8.11
N ARG A 149 9.05 4.02 -7.51
CA ARG A 149 10.12 3.24 -8.15
C ARG A 149 9.52 2.24 -9.11
N VAL A 150 8.43 1.58 -8.73
CA VAL A 150 7.71 0.66 -9.61
C VAL A 150 7.26 1.42 -10.86
N GLN A 151 6.61 2.57 -10.70
CA GLN A 151 6.08 3.35 -11.82
C GLN A 151 7.19 3.87 -12.75
N SER A 152 8.21 4.52 -12.20
CA SER A 152 9.30 5.10 -12.99
C SER A 152 10.12 4.06 -13.75
N THR A 153 10.35 2.89 -13.14
CA THR A 153 11.08 1.80 -13.81
C THR A 153 10.22 1.04 -14.82
N LEU A 154 8.91 0.93 -14.59
CA LEU A 154 7.98 0.37 -15.57
C LEU A 154 7.97 1.23 -16.85
N GLU A 155 7.95 2.56 -16.68
CA GLU A 155 8.04 3.50 -17.80
C GLU A 155 9.38 3.39 -18.54
N SER A 156 10.51 3.32 -17.81
CA SER A 156 11.84 3.31 -18.42
C SER A 156 12.23 1.98 -19.05
N ASP A 157 11.84 0.86 -18.45
CA ASP A 157 12.36 -0.47 -18.79
C ASP A 157 11.39 -1.29 -19.65
N ILE A 158 10.08 -1.02 -19.53
CA ILE A 158 9.05 -1.70 -20.33
C ILE A 158 8.45 -0.73 -21.35
N GLY A 159 7.85 0.37 -20.89
CA GLY A 159 7.37 1.41 -21.79
C GLY A 159 6.31 2.32 -21.18
N PRO A 160 6.12 3.53 -21.74
CA PRO A 160 5.21 4.53 -21.18
C PRO A 160 3.73 4.15 -21.29
N GLU A 161 3.32 3.40 -22.33
CA GLU A 161 1.93 2.93 -22.47
C GLU A 161 1.60 1.91 -21.37
N THR A 162 2.46 0.91 -21.18
CA THR A 162 2.36 -0.08 -20.09
C THR A 162 2.36 0.59 -18.71
N ALA A 163 3.19 1.62 -18.49
CA ALA A 163 3.21 2.35 -17.23
C ALA A 163 1.92 3.17 -16.99
N SER A 164 1.38 3.82 -18.03
CA SER A 164 0.12 4.54 -17.95
C SER A 164 -1.03 3.59 -17.60
N ASP A 165 -1.15 2.48 -18.31
CA ASP A 165 -2.20 1.48 -18.07
C ASP A 165 -2.12 0.90 -16.65
N PHE A 166 -0.90 0.68 -16.13
CA PHE A 166 -0.70 0.24 -14.74
C PHE A 166 -1.21 1.26 -13.73
N ASN A 167 -0.92 2.55 -13.95
CA ASN A 167 -1.38 3.63 -13.08
C ASN A 167 -2.90 3.82 -13.12
N ASP A 168 -3.51 3.65 -14.30
CA ASP A 168 -4.96 3.72 -14.45
C ASP A 168 -5.65 2.57 -13.71
N VAL A 169 -5.09 1.35 -13.80
CA VAL A 169 -5.57 0.20 -13.00
C VAL A 169 -5.44 0.48 -11.51
N LEU A 170 -4.29 0.94 -11.03
CA LEU A 170 -4.11 1.24 -9.61
C LEU A 170 -5.07 2.34 -9.12
N SER A 171 -5.25 3.41 -9.90
CA SER A 171 -6.17 4.50 -9.55
C SER A 171 -7.61 4.00 -9.40
N SER A 172 -8.03 3.04 -10.24
CA SER A 172 -9.34 2.40 -10.11
C SER A 172 -9.48 1.61 -8.81
N LEU A 173 -8.43 0.90 -8.39
CA LEU A 173 -8.42 0.10 -7.16
C LEU A 173 -8.43 0.99 -5.91
N SER A 174 -7.70 2.11 -5.93
CA SER A 174 -7.68 3.06 -4.81
C SER A 174 -9.05 3.68 -4.52
N THR A 175 -9.84 3.93 -5.57
CA THR A 175 -11.17 4.56 -5.44
C THR A 175 -12.25 3.57 -5.01
N ALA A 176 -12.09 2.31 -5.38
CA ALA A 176 -12.91 1.21 -4.89
C ALA A 176 -12.45 0.78 -3.49
N ARG A 177 -12.68 1.62 -2.46
CA ARG A 177 -12.49 1.27 -1.03
C ARG A 177 -13.14 -0.10 -0.75
N GLY A 178 -12.36 -1.18 -0.75
CA GLY A 178 -12.88 -2.55 -0.72
C GLY A 178 -11.84 -3.56 -0.25
N ASP A 179 -11.85 -3.83 1.06
CA ASP A 179 -11.58 -5.11 1.73
C ASP A 179 -10.37 -5.99 1.34
N GLY A 180 -9.32 -5.46 0.70
CA GLY A 180 -8.05 -6.19 0.53
C GLY A 180 -8.16 -7.49 -0.30
N ASP A 181 -9.25 -7.67 -1.05
CA ASP A 181 -9.48 -8.79 -2.00
C ASP A 181 -9.18 -8.34 -3.45
N GLY A 182 -8.24 -7.40 -3.57
CA GLY A 182 -7.74 -6.86 -4.82
C GLY A 182 -6.98 -7.90 -5.66
N LEU A 183 -6.77 -7.60 -6.94
CA LEU A 183 -5.78 -8.35 -7.72
C LEU A 183 -4.39 -8.06 -7.16
N ASP A 184 -3.58 -9.10 -6.97
CA ASP A 184 -2.19 -8.93 -6.60
C ASP A 184 -1.41 -8.19 -7.69
N GLU A 185 -0.30 -7.57 -7.29
CA GLU A 185 0.55 -6.74 -8.13
C GLU A 185 1.15 -7.48 -9.32
N VAL A 186 1.41 -8.78 -9.17
CA VAL A 186 1.91 -9.63 -10.27
C VAL A 186 0.80 -9.87 -11.29
N THR A 187 -0.43 -10.09 -10.83
CA THR A 187 -1.61 -10.23 -11.67
C THR A 187 -1.88 -8.94 -12.45
N ILE A 188 -1.85 -7.77 -11.80
CA ILE A 188 -1.99 -6.47 -12.45
C ILE A 188 -0.89 -6.28 -13.52
N SER A 189 0.37 -6.51 -13.15
CA SER A 189 1.52 -6.39 -14.05
C SER A 189 1.37 -7.26 -15.30
N LEU A 190 0.89 -8.50 -15.14
CA LEU A 190 0.69 -9.44 -16.25
C LEU A 190 -0.48 -9.04 -17.15
N LEU A 191 -1.59 -8.54 -16.60
CA LEU A 191 -2.73 -8.07 -17.38
C LEU A 191 -2.38 -6.84 -18.21
N VAL A 192 -1.69 -5.88 -17.59
CA VAL A 192 -1.23 -4.65 -18.27
C VAL A 192 -0.18 -4.98 -19.34
N ALA A 193 0.77 -5.86 -19.04
CA ALA A 193 1.73 -6.35 -20.02
C ALA A 193 1.05 -7.10 -21.18
N ALA A 194 0.00 -7.88 -20.90
CA ALA A 194 -0.78 -8.59 -21.92
C ALA A 194 -1.59 -7.65 -22.82
N ARG A 195 -2.14 -6.57 -22.27
CA ARG A 195 -2.81 -5.51 -23.02
C ARG A 195 -1.87 -4.83 -24.01
N ASN A 196 -0.64 -4.55 -23.57
CA ASN A 196 0.37 -3.86 -24.35
C ASN A 196 1.23 -4.77 -25.24
N GLY A 197 0.98 -6.09 -25.23
CA GLY A 197 1.72 -7.03 -26.09
C GLY A 197 3.17 -7.23 -25.68
N GLU A 198 3.47 -7.04 -24.39
CA GLU A 198 4.82 -7.14 -23.85
C GLU A 198 5.32 -8.59 -23.75
N LEU A 199 6.63 -8.77 -23.79
CA LEU A 199 7.22 -10.09 -23.62
C LEU A 199 7.18 -10.49 -22.14
N LEU A 200 6.70 -11.72 -21.86
CA LEU A 200 6.71 -12.30 -20.52
C LEU A 200 8.09 -12.22 -19.86
N TYR A 201 9.15 -12.40 -20.65
CA TYR A 201 10.51 -12.32 -20.13
C TYR A 201 10.86 -10.93 -19.60
N ASP A 202 10.47 -9.87 -20.31
CA ASP A 202 10.84 -8.50 -19.97
C ASP A 202 10.08 -8.08 -18.70
N ILE A 203 8.76 -8.27 -18.66
CA ILE A 203 7.97 -7.96 -17.46
C ILE A 203 8.36 -8.82 -16.24
N SER A 204 8.65 -10.12 -16.43
CA SER A 204 9.08 -10.98 -15.31
C SER A 204 10.49 -10.65 -14.81
N LYS A 205 11.36 -10.14 -15.71
CA LYS A 205 12.69 -9.69 -15.33
C LYS A 205 12.61 -8.37 -14.60
N TRP A 206 11.89 -7.39 -15.15
CA TRP A 206 11.62 -6.11 -14.52
C TRP A 206 11.04 -6.31 -13.11
N GLY A 207 9.98 -7.11 -12.97
CA GLY A 207 9.35 -7.38 -11.68
C GLY A 207 10.28 -8.01 -10.64
N GLU A 208 11.25 -8.83 -11.07
CA GLU A 208 12.28 -9.36 -10.18
C GLU A 208 13.34 -8.31 -9.82
N ASP A 209 13.76 -7.51 -10.80
CA ASP A 209 14.81 -6.48 -10.64
C ASP A 209 14.34 -5.33 -9.71
N VAL A 210 13.04 -4.99 -9.72
CA VAL A 210 12.46 -3.98 -8.82
C VAL A 210 12.05 -4.55 -7.46
N GLY A 211 12.05 -5.88 -7.30
CA GLY A 211 11.66 -6.54 -6.06
C GLY A 211 10.17 -6.80 -5.90
N LEU A 212 9.38 -6.71 -6.97
CA LEU A 212 7.94 -6.98 -6.96
C LEU A 212 7.66 -8.46 -6.66
N ALA A 213 8.22 -9.36 -7.46
CA ALA A 213 8.13 -10.79 -7.24
C ALA A 213 9.19 -11.56 -8.01
N SER A 214 9.46 -12.81 -7.60
CA SER A 214 10.39 -13.68 -8.33
C SER A 214 9.84 -14.11 -9.69
N LYS A 215 10.73 -14.41 -10.65
CA LYS A 215 10.35 -14.99 -11.97
C LYS A 215 9.48 -16.25 -11.86
N ALA A 216 9.71 -17.05 -10.82
CA ALA A 216 8.89 -18.24 -10.57
C ALA A 216 7.44 -17.88 -10.19
N THR A 217 7.24 -16.77 -9.49
CA THR A 217 5.92 -16.26 -9.12
C THR A 217 5.20 -15.76 -10.37
N PHE A 218 5.83 -14.90 -11.17
CA PHE A 218 5.31 -14.47 -12.48
C PHE A 218 4.92 -15.65 -13.36
N SER A 219 5.76 -16.69 -13.46
CA SER A 219 5.45 -17.87 -14.26
C SER A 219 4.22 -18.64 -13.74
N ARG A 220 4.04 -18.76 -12.42
CA ARG A 220 2.89 -19.45 -11.83
C ARG A 220 1.60 -18.63 -12.00
N THR A 221 1.66 -17.33 -11.74
CA THR A 221 0.53 -16.41 -11.93
C THR A 221 0.11 -16.38 -13.40
N LYS A 222 1.07 -16.32 -14.33
CA LYS A 222 0.83 -16.43 -15.76
C LYS A 222 0.09 -17.72 -16.12
N THR A 223 0.55 -18.89 -15.65
CA THR A 223 -0.15 -20.16 -15.89
C THR A 223 -1.58 -20.12 -15.36
N LYS A 224 -1.80 -19.60 -14.14
CA LYS A 224 -3.14 -19.45 -13.55
C LYS A 224 -4.05 -18.59 -14.44
N LEU A 225 -3.55 -17.45 -14.92
CA LEU A 225 -4.31 -16.54 -15.76
C LEU A 225 -4.63 -17.13 -17.14
N GLU A 226 -3.71 -17.92 -17.72
CA GLU A 226 -3.97 -18.68 -18.96
C GLU A 226 -5.02 -19.77 -18.76
N ASP A 227 -4.93 -20.54 -17.67
CA ASP A 227 -5.89 -21.61 -17.34
C ASP A 227 -7.32 -21.05 -17.17
N MET A 228 -7.44 -19.79 -16.76
CA MET A 228 -8.69 -19.06 -16.62
C MET A 228 -9.07 -18.24 -17.87
N ASN A 229 -8.28 -18.33 -18.94
CA ASN A 229 -8.49 -17.61 -20.20
C ASN A 229 -8.43 -16.07 -20.07
N LEU A 230 -7.80 -15.52 -19.03
CA LEU A 230 -7.59 -14.07 -18.90
C LEU A 230 -6.46 -13.58 -19.81
N ILE A 231 -5.43 -14.39 -20.01
CA ILE A 231 -4.30 -14.09 -20.91
C ILE A 231 -4.02 -15.28 -21.84
N ASP A 232 -3.36 -15.01 -22.95
CA ASP A 232 -2.81 -15.99 -23.89
C ASP A 232 -1.36 -15.62 -24.22
N THR A 233 -0.63 -16.53 -24.88
CA THR A 233 0.75 -16.27 -25.32
C THR A 233 1.02 -16.60 -26.78
N GLU A 234 1.67 -15.66 -27.46
CA GLU A 234 2.19 -15.83 -28.82
C GLU A 234 3.71 -16.11 -28.78
N LYS A 235 4.17 -17.08 -29.58
CA LYS A 235 5.60 -17.37 -29.69
C LYS A 235 6.31 -16.38 -30.61
N VAL A 236 7.28 -15.66 -30.06
CA VAL A 236 8.13 -14.73 -30.79
C VAL A 236 9.51 -15.37 -31.04
N PRO A 237 9.89 -15.64 -32.29
CA PRO A 237 11.21 -16.21 -32.62
C PRO A 237 12.36 -15.32 -32.14
N ILE A 238 13.47 -15.95 -31.76
CA ILE A 238 14.73 -15.28 -31.43
C ILE A 238 15.89 -15.99 -32.13
N ASP A 239 17.02 -15.29 -32.31
CA ASP A 239 18.17 -15.80 -33.05
C ASP A 239 18.80 -17.05 -32.41
N VAL A 240 18.82 -17.12 -31.07
CA VAL A 240 19.39 -18.26 -30.33
C VAL A 240 18.54 -18.57 -29.12
N GLY A 241 18.11 -19.83 -28.98
CA GLY A 241 17.40 -20.33 -27.81
C GLY A 241 15.92 -20.63 -28.07
N ARG A 242 15.13 -20.67 -26.99
CA ARG A 242 13.68 -20.89 -27.08
C ARG A 242 12.98 -19.58 -27.44
N PRO A 243 11.93 -19.62 -28.30
CA PRO A 243 11.12 -18.44 -28.57
C PRO A 243 10.66 -17.75 -27.28
N ARG A 244 10.60 -16.42 -27.32
CA ARG A 244 9.98 -15.64 -26.25
C ARG A 244 8.46 -15.77 -26.34
N LEU A 245 7.78 -15.45 -25.24
CA LEU A 245 6.33 -15.44 -25.18
C LEU A 245 5.89 -13.99 -25.10
N ARG A 246 5.15 -13.53 -26.10
CA ARG A 246 4.40 -12.29 -26.05
C ARG A 246 3.10 -12.56 -25.32
N LEU A 247 2.78 -11.72 -24.34
CA LEU A 247 1.52 -11.78 -23.61
C LEU A 247 0.41 -11.11 -24.43
N MET A 248 -0.78 -11.67 -24.39
CA MET A 248 -1.98 -11.15 -25.04
C MET A 248 -3.17 -11.31 -24.09
N LEU A 249 -4.16 -10.43 -24.14
CA LEU A 249 -5.42 -10.65 -23.41
C LEU A 249 -6.19 -11.83 -24.04
N GLY A 250 -6.65 -12.76 -23.21
CA GLY A 250 -7.33 -13.99 -23.63
C GLY A 250 -8.85 -13.83 -23.78
N ASP A 251 -9.46 -13.05 -22.89
CA ASP A 251 -10.92 -12.81 -22.86
C ASP A 251 -11.28 -11.53 -23.62
N ASP A 252 -12.32 -11.59 -24.46
CA ASP A 252 -12.77 -10.45 -25.26
C ASP A 252 -13.25 -9.28 -24.39
N ARG A 253 -13.82 -9.55 -23.21
CA ARG A 253 -14.22 -8.51 -22.26
C ARG A 253 -13.03 -7.70 -21.75
N LEU A 254 -11.86 -8.33 -21.59
CA LEU A 254 -10.65 -7.63 -21.19
C LEU A 254 -10.09 -6.79 -22.35
N LYS A 255 -10.22 -7.25 -23.60
CA LYS A 255 -9.76 -6.53 -24.79
C LYS A 255 -10.57 -5.26 -25.05
N ASP A 256 -11.87 -5.31 -24.75
CA ASP A 256 -12.80 -4.19 -24.94
C ASP A 256 -12.81 -3.21 -23.74
N ALA A 257 -12.19 -3.57 -22.60
CA ALA A 257 -12.18 -2.76 -21.40
C ALA A 257 -11.18 -1.59 -21.47
N ASP A 258 -11.53 -0.46 -20.88
CA ASP A 258 -10.56 0.62 -20.64
C ASP A 258 -9.55 0.22 -19.54
N PRO A 259 -8.37 0.87 -19.44
CA PRO A 259 -7.33 0.45 -18.50
C PRO A 259 -7.79 0.41 -17.05
N ASP A 260 -8.56 1.41 -16.63
CA ASP A 260 -9.17 1.53 -15.30
C ASP A 260 -10.26 0.47 -15.02
N GLU A 261 -10.80 -0.18 -16.05
CA GLU A 261 -11.78 -1.25 -15.88
C GLU A 261 -11.14 -2.64 -15.77
N LEU A 262 -9.88 -2.82 -16.20
CA LEU A 262 -9.22 -4.12 -16.30
C LEU A 262 -9.28 -4.94 -15.02
N ALA A 263 -9.01 -4.32 -13.87
CA ALA A 263 -8.99 -5.04 -12.60
C ALA A 263 -10.39 -5.54 -12.22
N SER A 264 -11.40 -4.68 -12.35
CA SER A 264 -12.79 -5.03 -12.05
C SER A 264 -13.31 -6.14 -12.97
N VAL A 265 -12.99 -6.07 -14.27
CA VAL A 265 -13.35 -7.09 -15.25
C VAL A 265 -12.65 -8.39 -14.89
N ALA A 266 -11.33 -8.39 -14.68
CA ALA A 266 -10.58 -9.59 -14.32
C ALA A 266 -11.11 -10.24 -13.04
N GLN A 267 -11.38 -9.47 -11.97
CA GLN A 267 -12.00 -9.99 -10.75
C GLN A 267 -13.36 -10.64 -11.01
N SER A 268 -14.21 -10.00 -11.83
CA SER A 268 -15.50 -10.59 -12.22
C SER A 268 -15.35 -11.92 -12.96
N ILE A 269 -14.25 -12.13 -13.70
CA ILE A 269 -13.94 -13.42 -14.35
C ILE A 269 -13.45 -14.43 -13.32
N LEU A 270 -12.58 -14.01 -12.39
CA LEU A 270 -12.00 -14.89 -11.38
C LEU A 270 -13.03 -15.41 -10.36
N ALA A 271 -14.09 -14.64 -10.11
CA ALA A 271 -15.16 -14.99 -9.19
C ALA A 271 -16.26 -15.89 -9.80
N ALA A 272 -16.23 -16.13 -11.11
CA ALA A 272 -17.23 -16.91 -11.85
C ALA A 272 -16.93 -18.41 -11.89
#